data_AF-A0A936DF58-F1
#
_entry.id   AF-A0A936DF58-F1
#
_cell.length_a   1.000
_cell.length_b   1.000
_cell.length_c   1.000
_cell.angle_alpha   90.00
_cell.angle_beta   90.00
_cell.angle_gamma   90.00
#
_symmetry.space_group_name_H-M   'P 1'
#
loop_
_entity.id
_entity.type
_entity.pdbx_description
1 polymer ?
#
loop_
_entity_poly.entity_id
_entity_poly.type
_entity_poly.pdbx_seq_one_letter_code
_entity_poly.pdbx_strand_id
1 'polypeptide(L)'
;MRNAPLVALLACTLAWPTSVRADDPPERVTMKLEEFLKLYESTRKRDEEPPREGALASARYRGEVVFEDGKPSAAVFRAKQHIEVLRTRGWARIPLLPATVALQSAKIGGKEAPVVIEGGFYTLVTDRRGAFDLDLQFGVAVGTSEGQSSLSFQLAPSGATEVELAVPAKEDLDFSVIGAQLSSDKVVGGNRVVEATLPATGSLTVQWQREIPEAEKKSARVYAEVQALVSLGEGVLRSTTTIQHTILFAGVDKFAYEVPKGMTVLDVRGTSIRDWKLGEDGKLDVVLNFAAEGSYTLVVELERAMPDDAKDLAIPVVSPIGAERAKGYVGIESRGNLEIASGTVEGATPVDVRALPAAILGVTDQPLLFGFKYVGAHPQIGVATGSHADVEVLVTLLDQTRATTMWTREGRRLTSVSYQVRNNRRQFLKLALPEGAELWSASVGGRGVQPAKASDGRVMVPLLRSQDQGGELSAFAVQVVYVDSGEPTDDSGRGTFHAKLPVADVPSTYVSWEVYSPEGTKVARRSHEGTLRHVKDLSNPIPTSQVVVQVPADAPAMAQPPQQQRDFANEFGASPPTGGAAMGQGATPVQVSLPLSGESTYYEKLLAFGEKEQLEVSFRYRGLRKK
;
A
#
# COMPACT_ATOMS: atom_id res chain seq x y z
N MET A 1 -11.98 -105.12 41.81
CA MET A 1 -12.40 -106.44 42.37
C MET A 1 -13.01 -106.18 43.74
N ARG A 2 -14.14 -106.78 44.17
CA ARG A 2 -15.13 -107.62 43.44
C ARG A 2 -16.45 -107.65 44.23
N ASN A 3 -17.56 -107.26 43.58
CA ASN A 3 -18.98 -107.49 43.91
C ASN A 3 -19.59 -106.90 45.21
N ALA A 4 -20.89 -106.57 45.09
CA ALA A 4 -21.86 -106.24 46.15
C ALA A 4 -22.64 -107.54 46.56
N PRO A 5 -23.83 -107.58 47.23
CA PRO A 5 -24.91 -106.57 47.45
C PRO A 5 -25.13 -106.31 48.98
N LEU A 6 -26.28 -106.04 49.63
CA LEU A 6 -27.73 -106.06 49.30
C LEU A 6 -28.55 -105.18 50.32
N VAL A 7 -29.76 -104.75 49.93
CA VAL A 7 -31.01 -104.41 50.70
C VAL A 7 -30.88 -103.97 52.18
N ALA A 8 -31.28 -102.79 52.67
CA ALA A 8 -32.39 -101.83 52.39
C ALA A 8 -33.74 -102.13 53.07
N LEU A 9 -34.13 -101.27 54.03
CA LEU A 9 -35.53 -101.01 54.39
C LEU A 9 -35.67 -99.54 54.84
N LEU A 10 -36.75 -98.85 54.47
CA LEU A 10 -36.94 -97.43 54.77
C LEU A 10 -37.64 -97.22 56.12
N ALA A 11 -37.11 -96.31 56.95
CA ALA A 11 -37.75 -95.89 58.20
C ALA A 11 -37.46 -94.40 58.50
N CYS A 12 -38.22 -93.50 57.88
CA CYS A 12 -38.10 -92.06 58.14
C CYS A 12 -38.92 -91.65 59.37
N THR A 13 -38.32 -91.77 60.55
CA THR A 13 -38.79 -91.03 61.74
C THR A 13 -38.02 -89.71 61.85
N LEU A 14 -38.74 -88.60 62.03
CA LEU A 14 -38.15 -87.26 62.07
C LEU A 14 -37.54 -86.99 63.45
N ALA A 15 -36.21 -86.99 63.53
CA ALA A 15 -35.47 -86.56 64.71
C ALA A 15 -35.10 -85.06 64.60
N TRP A 16 -35.31 -84.30 65.67
CA TRP A 16 -34.97 -82.87 65.70
C TRP A 16 -33.47 -82.62 65.92
N PRO A 17 -32.86 -81.66 65.20
CA PRO A 17 -31.56 -81.11 65.57
C PRO A 17 -31.71 -79.86 66.46
N THR A 18 -31.03 -79.89 67.61
CA THR A 18 -30.34 -78.76 68.29
C THR A 18 -31.09 -77.43 68.49
N SER A 19 -31.30 -77.09 69.77
CA SER A 19 -31.65 -75.75 70.24
C SER A 19 -30.54 -74.71 70.01
N VAL A 20 -30.91 -73.56 69.42
CA VAL A 20 -30.19 -72.28 69.56
C VAL A 20 -30.96 -71.44 70.61
N ARG A 21 -30.28 -70.50 71.28
CA ARG A 21 -30.81 -69.74 72.42
C ARG A 21 -30.57 -68.24 72.25
N ALA A 22 -31.60 -67.43 72.55
CA ALA A 22 -31.68 -65.97 72.30
C ALA A 22 -31.72 -65.64 70.78
N ASP A 23 -32.36 -64.57 70.32
CA ASP A 23 -32.75 -63.33 71.02
C ASP A 23 -34.26 -63.15 71.28
N ASP A 24 -34.65 -61.92 71.67
CA ASP A 24 -35.92 -61.52 72.31
C ASP A 24 -37.20 -61.70 71.48
N PRO A 25 -38.39 -61.72 72.13
CA PRO A 25 -39.67 -61.59 71.43
C PRO A 25 -39.69 -60.32 70.56
N PRO A 26 -40.30 -60.34 69.37
CA PRO A 26 -40.16 -59.27 68.38
C PRO A 26 -40.59 -57.92 68.97
N GLU A 27 -39.64 -56.97 69.00
CA GLU A 27 -39.82 -55.66 69.63
C GLU A 27 -41.08 -54.97 69.10
N ARG A 28 -42.06 -54.77 69.98
CA ARG A 28 -43.24 -53.96 69.66
C ARG A 28 -42.84 -52.49 69.69
N VAL A 29 -42.37 -51.98 68.55
CA VAL A 29 -42.13 -50.56 68.30
C VAL A 29 -43.47 -49.80 68.35
N THR A 30 -43.90 -49.45 69.55
CA THR A 30 -45.09 -48.63 69.82
C THR A 30 -44.75 -47.15 69.70
N MET A 31 -44.56 -46.68 68.46
CA MET A 31 -44.48 -45.25 68.17
C MET A 31 -45.84 -44.57 68.38
N LYS A 32 -45.87 -43.26 68.68
CA LYS A 32 -47.12 -42.50 68.77
C LYS A 32 -47.75 -42.35 67.39
N LEU A 33 -49.08 -42.19 67.33
CA LEU A 33 -49.78 -41.97 66.07
C LEU A 33 -49.24 -40.75 65.30
N GLU A 34 -48.82 -39.70 66.01
CA GLU A 34 -48.16 -38.52 65.41
C GLU A 34 -46.81 -38.85 64.76
N GLU A 35 -46.01 -39.73 65.36
CA GLU A 35 -44.72 -40.18 64.83
C GLU A 35 -44.92 -41.12 63.63
N PHE A 36 -45.92 -42.01 63.70
CA PHE A 36 -46.35 -42.83 62.58
C PHE A 36 -46.81 -41.98 61.40
N LEU A 37 -47.66 -40.98 61.64
CA LEU A 37 -48.12 -40.05 60.59
C LEU A 37 -46.95 -39.25 60.02
N LYS A 38 -46.00 -38.77 60.84
CA LYS A 38 -44.78 -38.10 60.37
C LYS A 38 -43.95 -38.98 59.44
N LEU A 39 -43.69 -40.23 59.84
CA LEU A 39 -42.93 -41.20 59.05
C LEU A 39 -43.68 -41.59 57.77
N TYR A 40 -44.98 -41.83 57.86
CA TYR A 40 -45.86 -42.15 56.74
C TYR A 40 -45.92 -41.00 55.73
N GLU A 41 -46.07 -39.75 56.16
CA GLU A 41 -46.05 -38.57 55.29
C GLU A 41 -44.65 -38.28 54.72
N SER A 42 -43.56 -38.60 55.44
CA SER A 42 -42.19 -38.45 54.91
C SER A 42 -41.80 -39.54 53.90
N THR A 43 -42.40 -40.73 53.99
CA THR A 43 -42.15 -41.86 53.06
C THR A 43 -43.15 -41.90 51.91
N ARG A 44 -44.31 -41.26 52.06
CA ARG A 44 -45.24 -40.98 50.97
C ARG A 44 -44.56 -40.07 49.96
N LYS A 45 -44.15 -40.64 48.81
CA LYS A 45 -43.78 -39.85 47.63
C LYS A 45 -44.83 -38.77 47.43
N ARG A 46 -44.40 -37.50 47.46
CA ARG A 46 -45.24 -36.42 46.93
C ARG A 46 -45.43 -36.72 45.45
N ASP A 47 -46.67 -36.60 44.97
CA ASP A 47 -46.90 -36.42 43.55
C ASP A 47 -46.33 -35.04 43.22
N GLU A 48 -45.07 -34.99 42.78
CA GLU A 48 -44.47 -33.78 42.24
C GLU A 48 -45.26 -33.42 40.98
N GLU A 49 -46.00 -32.31 41.01
CA GLU A 49 -46.64 -31.81 39.79
C GLU A 49 -45.55 -31.50 38.77
N PRO A 50 -45.68 -31.96 37.51
CA PRO A 50 -44.66 -31.75 36.50
C PRO A 50 -44.46 -30.24 36.26
N PRO A 51 -43.24 -29.80 35.92
CA PRO A 51 -42.92 -28.37 35.74
C PRO A 51 -43.67 -27.72 34.55
N ARG A 52 -44.44 -28.49 33.77
CA ARG A 52 -45.42 -28.04 32.78
C ARG A 52 -46.61 -29.01 32.78
N GLU A 53 -47.83 -28.51 32.55
CA GLU A 53 -49.04 -29.36 32.49
C GLU A 53 -49.01 -30.36 31.31
N GLY A 54 -48.31 -29.99 30.23
CA GLY A 54 -48.05 -30.84 29.08
C GLY A 54 -47.04 -30.20 28.12
N ALA A 55 -46.75 -30.89 27.02
CA ALA A 55 -45.87 -30.45 25.96
C ALA A 55 -46.39 -30.86 24.58
N LEU A 56 -46.05 -30.07 23.56
CA LEU A 56 -46.23 -30.41 22.16
C LEU A 56 -44.94 -31.10 21.69
N ALA A 57 -44.90 -32.42 21.67
CA ALA A 57 -43.69 -33.19 21.38
C ALA A 57 -43.22 -32.98 19.92
N SER A 58 -44.18 -32.94 18.97
CA SER A 58 -43.90 -32.57 17.58
C SER A 58 -45.13 -31.95 16.91
N ALA A 59 -44.90 -31.14 15.89
CA ALA A 59 -45.94 -30.53 15.07
C ALA A 59 -45.57 -30.56 13.58
N ARG A 60 -46.38 -31.25 12.77
CA ARG A 60 -46.24 -31.28 11.30
C ARG A 60 -47.36 -30.48 10.66
N TYR A 61 -47.03 -29.50 9.84
CA TYR A 61 -47.96 -28.60 9.15
C TYR A 61 -47.93 -28.86 7.64
N ARG A 62 -49.01 -29.39 7.06
CA ARG A 62 -49.15 -29.55 5.60
C ARG A 62 -50.16 -28.53 5.06
N GLY A 63 -49.67 -27.53 4.33
CA GLY A 63 -50.45 -26.45 3.73
C GLY A 63 -50.61 -26.60 2.22
N GLU A 64 -51.73 -26.11 1.70
CA GLU A 64 -51.96 -25.92 0.27
C GLU A 64 -52.44 -24.49 0.01
N VAL A 65 -51.82 -23.79 -0.94
CA VAL A 65 -52.16 -22.40 -1.29
C VAL A 65 -53.36 -22.37 -2.23
N VAL A 66 -54.40 -21.67 -1.81
CA VAL A 66 -55.63 -21.39 -2.56
C VAL A 66 -55.45 -20.11 -3.37
N PHE A 67 -55.89 -20.15 -4.63
CA PHE A 67 -55.86 -19.02 -5.55
C PHE A 67 -57.27 -18.51 -5.85
N GLU A 68 -57.44 -17.19 -5.80
CA GLU A 68 -58.65 -16.46 -6.18
C GLU A 68 -58.26 -15.42 -7.25
N ASP A 69 -59.05 -15.31 -8.33
CA ASP A 69 -58.77 -14.47 -9.51
C ASP A 69 -57.32 -14.60 -10.06
N GLY A 70 -56.74 -15.80 -9.95
CA GLY A 70 -55.38 -16.10 -10.41
C GLY A 70 -54.26 -15.63 -9.49
N LYS A 71 -54.56 -15.17 -8.26
CA LYS A 71 -53.59 -14.75 -7.24
C LYS A 71 -53.71 -15.61 -5.99
N PRO A 72 -52.63 -15.91 -5.26
CA PRO A 72 -52.73 -16.64 -4.00
C PRO A 72 -53.36 -15.75 -2.93
N SER A 73 -54.43 -16.22 -2.28
CA SER A 73 -55.19 -15.42 -1.28
C SER A 73 -55.13 -16.00 0.13
N ALA A 74 -55.05 -17.33 0.25
CA ALA A 74 -54.96 -18.03 1.53
C ALA A 74 -54.18 -19.34 1.39
N ALA A 75 -53.70 -19.88 2.51
CA ALA A 75 -53.17 -21.23 2.62
C ALA A 75 -54.01 -22.02 3.63
N VAL A 76 -54.50 -23.19 3.23
CA VAL A 76 -55.25 -24.10 4.12
C VAL A 76 -54.31 -25.17 4.64
N PHE A 77 -54.06 -25.15 5.94
CA PHE A 77 -53.20 -26.10 6.63
C PHE A 77 -54.02 -27.22 7.28
N ARG A 78 -53.56 -28.46 7.08
CA ARG A 78 -53.83 -29.62 7.93
C ARG A 78 -52.60 -29.82 8.79
N ALA A 79 -52.73 -29.67 10.10
CA ALA A 79 -51.62 -29.90 11.02
C ALA A 79 -51.90 -31.10 11.92
N LYS A 80 -50.86 -31.89 12.18
CA LYS A 80 -50.90 -32.97 13.14
C LYS A 80 -49.92 -32.67 14.28
N GLN A 81 -50.47 -32.56 15.48
CA GLN A 81 -49.76 -32.18 16.70
C GLN A 81 -49.73 -33.36 17.67
N HIS A 82 -48.54 -33.83 18.04
CA HIS A 82 -48.37 -34.91 19.02
C HIS A 82 -48.25 -34.29 20.42
N ILE A 83 -49.29 -34.46 21.23
CA ILE A 83 -49.44 -33.79 22.53
C ILE A 83 -49.20 -34.80 23.65
N GLU A 84 -48.30 -34.48 24.58
CA GLU A 84 -48.09 -35.25 25.81
C GLU A 84 -48.63 -34.45 27.01
N VAL A 85 -49.71 -34.94 27.62
CA VAL A 85 -50.22 -34.38 28.88
C VAL A 85 -49.50 -35.05 30.04
N LEU A 86 -48.58 -34.29 30.65
CA LEU A 86 -47.77 -34.71 31.79
C LEU A 86 -48.58 -34.68 33.10
N ARG A 87 -49.62 -33.84 33.19
CA ARG A 87 -50.35 -33.58 34.44
C ARG A 87 -51.01 -34.86 35.00
N THR A 88 -50.64 -35.19 36.24
CA THR A 88 -51.09 -36.43 36.92
C THR A 88 -52.47 -36.32 37.57
N ARG A 89 -53.02 -35.10 37.73
CA ARG A 89 -54.33 -34.80 38.33
C ARG A 89 -54.90 -33.50 37.74
N GLY A 90 -56.22 -33.37 37.67
CA GLY A 90 -56.90 -32.18 37.11
C GLY A 90 -56.88 -32.11 35.58
N TRP A 91 -57.26 -30.95 35.05
CA TRP A 91 -57.23 -30.63 33.62
C TRP A 91 -55.90 -29.97 33.24
N ALA A 92 -55.49 -30.12 31.99
CA ALA A 92 -54.33 -29.45 31.38
C ALA A 92 -54.77 -28.44 30.31
N ARG A 93 -54.05 -27.32 30.20
CA ARG A 93 -54.25 -26.25 29.21
C ARG A 93 -53.05 -26.19 28.27
N ILE A 94 -53.26 -26.42 26.97
CA ILE A 94 -52.15 -26.54 26.00
C ILE A 94 -52.41 -25.62 24.79
N PRO A 95 -51.58 -24.58 24.56
CA PRO A 95 -51.72 -23.70 23.40
C PRO A 95 -51.31 -24.44 22.11
N LEU A 96 -52.09 -24.25 21.06
CA LEU A 96 -52.01 -25.04 19.81
C LEU A 96 -51.59 -24.19 18.61
N LEU A 97 -52.26 -23.04 18.45
CA LEU A 97 -52.19 -22.11 17.32
C LEU A 97 -52.56 -20.70 17.80
N PRO A 98 -52.00 -19.64 17.22
CA PRO A 98 -52.41 -18.27 17.55
C PRO A 98 -53.83 -17.98 17.03
N ALA A 99 -54.58 -17.12 17.73
CA ALA A 99 -55.92 -16.68 17.34
C ALA A 99 -55.94 -15.79 16.07
N THR A 100 -54.77 -15.53 15.47
CA THR A 100 -54.62 -14.82 14.19
C THR A 100 -54.86 -15.71 12.97
N VAL A 101 -54.94 -17.04 13.14
CA VAL A 101 -55.32 -17.97 12.06
C VAL A 101 -56.79 -18.41 12.18
N ALA A 102 -57.42 -18.73 11.07
CA ALA A 102 -58.82 -19.14 11.04
C ALA A 102 -58.95 -20.65 11.30
N LEU A 103 -59.11 -21.07 12.57
CA LEU A 103 -59.31 -22.48 12.93
C LEU A 103 -60.65 -22.99 12.38
N GLN A 104 -60.61 -24.07 11.60
CA GLN A 104 -61.78 -24.69 10.94
C GLN A 104 -62.25 -25.96 11.67
N SER A 105 -61.33 -26.77 12.23
CA SER A 105 -61.68 -27.87 13.15
C SER A 105 -60.47 -28.32 13.97
N ALA A 106 -60.71 -28.98 15.12
CA ALA A 106 -59.68 -29.53 15.99
C ALA A 106 -60.17 -30.85 16.60
N LYS A 107 -59.49 -31.97 16.32
CA LYS A 107 -60.02 -33.33 16.55
C LYS A 107 -59.03 -34.26 17.24
N ILE A 108 -59.50 -34.99 18.25
CA ILE A 108 -58.73 -36.06 18.92
C ILE A 108 -59.42 -37.40 18.63
N GLY A 109 -58.82 -38.21 17.77
CA GLY A 109 -59.41 -39.47 17.32
C GLY A 109 -60.71 -39.27 16.54
N GLY A 110 -60.73 -38.28 15.64
CA GLY A 110 -61.88 -37.96 14.77
C GLY A 110 -63.05 -37.23 15.42
N LYS A 111 -63.07 -37.05 16.74
CA LYS A 111 -64.10 -36.28 17.47
C LYS A 111 -63.58 -34.87 17.79
N GLU A 112 -64.45 -33.86 17.70
CA GLU A 112 -64.10 -32.47 18.03
C GLU A 112 -63.54 -32.35 19.45
N ALA A 113 -62.54 -31.48 19.61
CA ALA A 113 -61.80 -31.25 20.83
C ALA A 113 -62.28 -29.97 21.55
N PRO A 114 -62.31 -29.96 22.90
CA PRO A 114 -62.60 -28.76 23.68
C PRO A 114 -61.47 -27.73 23.55
N VAL A 115 -61.66 -26.74 22.67
CA VAL A 115 -60.73 -25.63 22.43
C VAL A 115 -61.36 -24.30 22.83
N VAL A 116 -60.59 -23.46 23.52
CA VAL A 116 -60.95 -22.08 23.89
C VAL A 116 -59.89 -21.09 23.38
N ILE A 117 -60.15 -19.79 23.40
CA ILE A 117 -59.15 -18.76 23.10
C ILE A 117 -58.67 -18.14 24.41
N GLU A 118 -57.38 -18.27 24.72
CA GLU A 118 -56.71 -17.70 25.89
C GLU A 118 -55.32 -17.19 25.52
N GLY A 119 -54.90 -16.06 26.10
CA GLY A 119 -53.57 -15.48 25.85
C GLY A 119 -53.27 -15.14 24.38
N GLY A 120 -54.30 -15.05 23.52
CA GLY A 120 -54.14 -14.92 22.07
C GLY A 120 -53.92 -16.23 21.31
N PHE A 121 -54.13 -17.39 21.94
CA PHE A 121 -53.97 -18.72 21.34
C PHE A 121 -55.25 -19.58 21.49
N TYR A 122 -55.57 -20.34 20.44
CA TYR A 122 -56.41 -21.52 20.54
C TYR A 122 -55.73 -22.53 21.47
N THR A 123 -56.42 -22.90 22.54
CA THR A 123 -55.89 -23.66 23.67
C THR A 123 -56.78 -24.87 23.93
N LEU A 124 -56.20 -26.07 23.87
CA LEU A 124 -56.86 -27.32 24.25
C LEU A 124 -57.05 -27.37 25.77
N VAL A 125 -58.25 -27.75 26.21
CA VAL A 125 -58.60 -27.93 27.63
C VAL A 125 -58.99 -29.38 27.85
N THR A 126 -58.08 -30.22 28.37
CA THR A 126 -58.24 -31.69 28.37
C THR A 126 -57.95 -32.33 29.74
N ASP A 127 -58.67 -33.40 30.06
CA ASP A 127 -58.43 -34.30 31.19
C ASP A 127 -57.71 -35.60 30.79
N ARG A 128 -57.52 -35.82 29.49
CA ARG A 128 -56.73 -36.93 28.92
C ARG A 128 -55.27 -36.83 29.36
N ARG A 129 -54.60 -37.98 29.49
CA ARG A 129 -53.25 -38.11 30.06
C ARG A 129 -52.33 -38.85 29.11
N GLY A 130 -51.02 -38.57 29.20
CA GLY A 130 -50.02 -39.16 28.33
C GLY A 130 -50.11 -38.63 26.89
N ALA A 131 -49.53 -39.38 25.95
CA ALA A 131 -49.41 -39.01 24.56
C ALA A 131 -50.68 -39.28 23.73
N PHE A 132 -51.11 -38.31 22.93
CA PHE A 132 -52.13 -38.49 21.89
C PHE A 132 -51.94 -37.49 20.73
N ASP A 133 -52.51 -37.84 19.58
CA ASP A 133 -52.53 -36.96 18.42
C ASP A 133 -53.74 -36.02 18.43
N LEU A 134 -53.50 -34.76 18.03
CA LEU A 134 -54.51 -33.77 17.71
C LEU A 134 -54.39 -33.39 16.23
N ASP A 135 -55.47 -33.62 15.47
CA ASP A 135 -55.60 -33.23 14.08
C ASP A 135 -56.28 -31.86 13.99
N LEU A 136 -55.62 -30.88 13.38
CA LEU A 136 -56.10 -29.50 13.21
C LEU A 136 -56.29 -29.17 11.73
N GLN A 137 -57.30 -28.36 11.41
CA GLN A 137 -57.43 -27.73 10.10
C GLN A 137 -57.66 -26.23 10.27
N PHE A 138 -56.88 -25.38 9.59
CA PHE A 138 -56.98 -23.92 9.70
C PHE A 138 -56.56 -23.19 8.41
N GLY A 139 -57.02 -21.95 8.25
CA GLY A 139 -56.63 -21.05 7.16
C GLY A 139 -55.69 -19.92 7.63
N VAL A 140 -54.73 -19.57 6.78
CA VAL A 140 -53.80 -18.43 6.95
C VAL A 140 -53.93 -17.53 5.71
N ALA A 141 -54.00 -16.21 5.88
CA ALA A 141 -54.02 -15.29 4.74
C ALA A 141 -52.64 -15.24 4.03
N VAL A 142 -52.64 -15.10 2.71
CA VAL A 142 -51.44 -14.87 1.91
C VAL A 142 -51.40 -13.40 1.49
N GLY A 143 -50.31 -12.71 1.81
CA GLY A 143 -50.05 -11.34 1.37
C GLY A 143 -49.11 -11.33 0.16
N THR A 144 -49.53 -10.69 -0.93
CA THR A 144 -48.73 -10.51 -2.14
C THR A 144 -48.40 -9.04 -2.35
N SER A 145 -47.11 -8.71 -2.47
CA SER A 145 -46.59 -7.36 -2.73
C SER A 145 -45.41 -7.42 -3.70
N GLU A 146 -45.37 -6.51 -4.67
CA GLU A 146 -44.28 -6.36 -5.64
C GLU A 146 -43.89 -7.65 -6.41
N GLY A 147 -44.77 -8.65 -6.45
CA GLY A 147 -44.55 -9.96 -7.09
C GLY A 147 -44.11 -11.07 -6.14
N GLN A 148 -43.70 -10.74 -4.91
CA GLN A 148 -43.46 -11.71 -3.84
C GLN A 148 -44.76 -12.01 -3.09
N SER A 149 -45.02 -13.30 -2.84
CA SER A 149 -46.12 -13.79 -2.01
C SER A 149 -45.58 -14.29 -0.67
N SER A 150 -46.37 -14.16 0.40
CA SER A 150 -45.93 -14.52 1.75
C SER A 150 -47.07 -14.93 2.68
N LEU A 151 -46.78 -15.83 3.62
CA LEU A 151 -47.64 -16.13 4.78
C LEU A 151 -46.81 -16.15 6.05
N SER A 152 -47.43 -15.81 7.18
CA SER A 152 -46.77 -15.88 8.50
C SER A 152 -47.76 -16.17 9.63
N PHE A 153 -47.36 -17.01 10.60
CA PHE A 153 -48.03 -17.15 11.88
C PHE A 153 -47.07 -17.61 13.00
N GLN A 154 -47.42 -17.33 14.26
CA GLN A 154 -46.64 -17.78 15.42
C GLN A 154 -46.80 -19.28 15.64
N LEU A 155 -45.71 -19.97 15.99
CA LEU A 155 -45.72 -21.39 16.31
C LEU A 155 -45.92 -21.60 17.81
N ALA A 156 -46.76 -22.57 18.19
CA ALA A 156 -46.80 -23.06 19.57
C ALA A 156 -45.46 -23.77 19.90
N PRO A 157 -44.85 -23.55 21.08
CA PRO A 157 -43.58 -24.18 21.44
C PRO A 157 -43.62 -25.70 21.38
N SER A 158 -42.76 -26.32 20.56
CA SER A 158 -42.78 -27.75 20.26
C SER A 158 -41.39 -28.40 20.33
N GLY A 159 -41.31 -29.72 20.49
CA GLY A 159 -40.03 -30.44 20.45
C GLY A 159 -39.40 -30.50 19.05
N ALA A 160 -40.25 -30.55 18.01
CA ALA A 160 -39.85 -30.44 16.60
C ALA A 160 -40.99 -29.85 15.77
N THR A 161 -40.66 -28.97 14.80
CA THR A 161 -41.61 -28.45 13.82
C THR A 161 -41.17 -28.79 12.40
N GLU A 162 -42.09 -29.39 11.64
CA GLU A 162 -41.95 -29.66 10.20
C GLU A 162 -43.06 -28.93 9.45
N VAL A 163 -42.73 -28.30 8.32
CA VAL A 163 -43.69 -27.70 7.39
C VAL A 163 -43.52 -28.28 5.99
N GLU A 164 -44.65 -28.46 5.31
CA GLU A 164 -44.77 -28.81 3.90
C GLU A 164 -45.82 -27.85 3.30
N LEU A 165 -45.44 -27.01 2.34
CA LEU A 165 -46.36 -26.06 1.70
C LEU A 165 -46.39 -26.31 0.19
N ALA A 166 -47.54 -26.73 -0.32
CA ALA A 166 -47.79 -26.88 -1.75
C ALA A 166 -48.35 -25.58 -2.34
N VAL A 167 -47.70 -25.07 -3.39
CA VAL A 167 -48.13 -23.92 -4.18
C VAL A 167 -48.43 -24.38 -5.60
N PRO A 168 -49.70 -24.35 -6.06
CA PRO A 168 -50.05 -24.51 -7.46
C PRO A 168 -49.33 -23.47 -8.34
N ALA A 169 -48.46 -23.94 -9.23
CA ALA A 169 -47.64 -23.06 -10.07
C ALA A 169 -47.27 -23.76 -11.39
N LYS A 170 -47.39 -23.03 -12.51
CA LYS A 170 -46.95 -23.49 -13.85
C LYS A 170 -45.51 -23.09 -14.18
N GLU A 171 -44.95 -22.23 -13.34
CA GLU A 171 -43.64 -21.61 -13.45
C GLU A 171 -42.87 -21.99 -12.19
N ASP A 172 -41.55 -22.04 -12.28
CA ASP A 172 -40.72 -22.37 -11.13
C ASP A 172 -40.74 -21.23 -10.10
N LEU A 173 -40.55 -21.60 -8.83
CA LEU A 173 -40.71 -20.69 -7.68
C LEU A 173 -39.47 -20.75 -6.79
N ASP A 174 -38.92 -19.58 -6.50
CA ASP A 174 -37.92 -19.38 -5.46
C ASP A 174 -38.63 -19.29 -4.10
N PHE A 175 -38.16 -20.05 -3.10
CA PHE A 175 -38.77 -20.17 -1.77
C PHE A 175 -37.80 -19.77 -0.66
N SER A 176 -38.27 -18.92 0.26
CA SER A 176 -37.57 -18.61 1.51
C SER A 176 -38.44 -19.00 2.72
N VAL A 177 -37.91 -19.88 3.58
CA VAL A 177 -38.54 -20.24 4.86
C VAL A 177 -37.70 -19.67 6.00
N ILE A 178 -38.19 -18.57 6.58
CA ILE A 178 -37.42 -17.81 7.56
C ILE A 178 -37.21 -18.64 8.83
N GLY A 179 -35.94 -18.82 9.22
CA GLY A 179 -35.55 -19.58 10.41
C GLY A 179 -35.47 -21.10 10.24
N ALA A 180 -35.72 -21.64 9.04
CA ALA A 180 -35.50 -23.06 8.77
C ALA A 180 -34.03 -23.47 9.02
N GLN A 181 -33.84 -24.67 9.58
CA GLN A 181 -32.51 -25.29 9.75
C GLN A 181 -32.22 -26.31 8.63
N LEU A 182 -33.27 -26.78 7.96
CA LEU A 182 -33.23 -27.58 6.76
C LEU A 182 -34.42 -27.16 5.89
N SER A 183 -34.19 -26.94 4.60
CA SER A 183 -35.24 -26.65 3.62
C SER A 183 -34.88 -27.25 2.27
N SER A 184 -35.88 -27.77 1.58
CA SER A 184 -35.78 -28.31 0.22
C SER A 184 -37.13 -28.18 -0.48
N ASP A 185 -37.15 -27.98 -1.79
CA ASP A 185 -38.39 -27.98 -2.56
C ASP A 185 -38.35 -28.95 -3.75
N LYS A 186 -39.52 -29.21 -4.33
CA LYS A 186 -39.72 -30.22 -5.39
C LYS A 186 -41.01 -29.98 -6.16
N VAL A 187 -41.05 -30.43 -7.41
CA VAL A 187 -42.30 -30.49 -8.20
C VAL A 187 -43.08 -31.75 -7.85
N VAL A 188 -44.34 -31.61 -7.43
CA VAL A 188 -45.24 -32.74 -7.16
C VAL A 188 -46.62 -32.45 -7.75
N GLY A 189 -47.06 -33.24 -8.73
CA GLY A 189 -48.44 -33.21 -9.25
C GLY A 189 -48.88 -31.92 -9.94
N GLY A 190 -47.95 -31.00 -10.28
CA GLY A 190 -48.26 -29.66 -10.80
C GLY A 190 -48.19 -28.54 -9.76
N ASN A 191 -47.85 -28.86 -8.51
CA ASN A 191 -47.51 -27.88 -7.47
C ASN A 191 -46.00 -27.87 -7.26
N ARG A 192 -45.41 -26.70 -6.96
CA ARG A 192 -44.11 -26.65 -6.27
C ARG A 192 -44.38 -26.86 -4.78
N VAL A 193 -43.64 -27.75 -4.14
CA VAL A 193 -43.82 -28.11 -2.72
C VAL A 193 -42.52 -27.84 -1.99
N VAL A 194 -42.53 -26.88 -1.06
CA VAL A 194 -41.41 -26.62 -0.15
C VAL A 194 -41.60 -27.40 1.15
N GLU A 195 -40.57 -28.10 1.59
CA GLU A 195 -40.48 -28.82 2.86
C GLU A 195 -39.38 -28.19 3.71
N ALA A 196 -39.64 -27.94 4.98
CA ALA A 196 -38.65 -27.37 5.90
C ALA A 196 -38.82 -27.81 7.36
N THR A 197 -37.72 -27.81 8.09
CA THR A 197 -37.65 -28.10 9.53
C THR A 197 -37.26 -26.84 10.29
N LEU A 198 -38.07 -26.45 11.27
CA LEU A 198 -37.89 -25.22 12.05
C LEU A 198 -37.55 -25.51 13.52
N PRO A 199 -36.84 -24.58 14.21
CA PRO A 199 -36.61 -24.65 15.65
C PRO A 199 -37.89 -24.73 16.49
N ALA A 200 -37.72 -25.19 17.73
CA ALA A 200 -38.76 -25.41 18.73
C ALA A 200 -39.69 -24.20 19.05
N THR A 201 -39.32 -22.99 18.67
CA THR A 201 -40.00 -21.73 19.03
C THR A 201 -39.81 -20.67 17.97
N GLY A 202 -40.86 -19.91 17.63
CA GLY A 202 -40.75 -18.74 16.76
C GLY A 202 -42.04 -18.46 15.97
N SER A 203 -41.87 -17.94 14.76
CA SER A 203 -42.92 -17.81 13.75
C SER A 203 -42.54 -18.62 12.51
N LEU A 204 -43.49 -19.35 11.95
CA LEU A 204 -43.35 -19.85 10.58
C LEU A 204 -43.65 -18.66 9.65
N THR A 205 -42.66 -18.28 8.84
CA THR A 205 -42.84 -17.34 7.72
C THR A 205 -42.32 -18.01 6.46
N VAL A 206 -43.18 -18.14 5.46
CA VAL A 206 -42.81 -18.66 4.13
C VAL A 206 -43.08 -17.58 3.11
N GLN A 207 -42.05 -17.27 2.31
CA GLN A 207 -42.11 -16.35 1.18
C GLN A 207 -41.81 -17.12 -0.10
N TRP A 208 -42.45 -16.74 -1.20
CA TRP A 208 -42.14 -17.28 -2.52
C TRP A 208 -42.37 -16.24 -3.61
N GLN A 209 -41.61 -16.38 -4.69
CA GLN A 209 -41.68 -15.51 -5.88
C GLN A 209 -41.39 -16.36 -7.12
N ARG A 210 -41.72 -15.84 -8.31
CA ARG A 210 -41.35 -16.50 -9.57
C ARG A 210 -39.83 -16.62 -9.63
N GLU A 211 -39.32 -17.84 -9.78
CA GLU A 211 -37.89 -18.08 -10.00
C GLU A 211 -37.49 -17.38 -11.31
N ILE A 212 -36.49 -16.51 -11.25
CA ILE A 212 -35.97 -15.85 -12.45
C ILE A 212 -35.09 -16.88 -13.17
N PRO A 213 -35.45 -17.34 -14.38
CA PRO A 213 -34.71 -18.42 -15.04
C PRO A 213 -33.25 -18.02 -15.20
N GLU A 214 -32.32 -18.91 -14.85
CA GLU A 214 -30.90 -18.58 -14.86
C GLU A 214 -30.37 -18.16 -16.24
N ALA A 215 -31.08 -18.54 -17.32
CA ALA A 215 -30.86 -18.07 -18.68
C ALA A 215 -31.05 -16.55 -18.89
N GLU A 216 -31.71 -15.82 -17.98
CA GLU A 216 -31.77 -14.34 -17.99
C GLU A 216 -30.63 -13.67 -17.20
N LYS A 217 -29.76 -14.44 -16.50
CA LYS A 217 -28.42 -13.96 -16.13
C LYS A 217 -27.56 -13.90 -17.38
N LYS A 218 -27.81 -12.90 -18.24
CA LYS A 218 -26.97 -12.56 -19.39
C LYS A 218 -25.52 -12.50 -18.92
N SER A 219 -24.64 -13.24 -19.58
CA SER A 219 -23.22 -13.25 -19.26
C SER A 219 -22.64 -11.84 -19.29
N ALA A 220 -21.74 -11.55 -18.35
CA ALA A 220 -21.15 -10.23 -18.18
C ALA A 220 -20.51 -9.75 -19.49
N ARG A 221 -21.02 -8.66 -20.05
CA ARG A 221 -20.41 -8.03 -21.22
C ARG A 221 -19.41 -7.00 -20.76
N VAL A 222 -18.13 -7.30 -21.01
CA VAL A 222 -17.01 -6.41 -20.67
C VAL A 222 -16.51 -5.73 -21.95
N TYR A 223 -16.54 -4.40 -21.96
CA TYR A 223 -15.77 -3.59 -22.90
C TYR A 223 -14.55 -3.02 -22.18
N ALA A 224 -13.41 -2.97 -22.86
CA ALA A 224 -12.15 -2.49 -22.29
C ALA A 224 -11.52 -1.39 -23.13
N GLU A 225 -11.10 -0.31 -22.48
CA GLU A 225 -10.19 0.68 -23.02
C GLU A 225 -8.84 0.61 -22.30
N VAL A 226 -7.79 0.31 -23.06
CA VAL A 226 -6.41 0.18 -22.58
C VAL A 226 -5.65 1.46 -22.88
N GLN A 227 -5.00 2.05 -21.89
CA GLN A 227 -4.31 3.33 -21.97
C GLN A 227 -2.90 3.14 -21.40
N ALA A 228 -1.94 2.90 -22.29
CA ALA A 228 -0.57 2.55 -21.93
C ALA A 228 0.39 3.73 -22.12
N LEU A 229 1.06 4.14 -21.04
CA LEU A 229 2.25 4.99 -21.10
C LEU A 229 3.48 4.10 -21.10
N VAL A 230 4.32 4.17 -22.14
CA VAL A 230 5.55 3.39 -22.27
C VAL A 230 6.76 4.33 -22.23
N SER A 231 7.58 4.18 -21.20
CA SER A 231 8.81 4.92 -20.98
C SER A 231 10.00 4.09 -21.43
N LEU A 232 10.77 4.58 -22.40
CA LEU A 232 12.05 3.98 -22.78
C LEU A 232 13.18 4.77 -22.13
N GLY A 233 14.15 4.08 -21.54
CA GLY A 233 15.39 4.68 -21.04
C GLY A 233 16.55 3.70 -21.08
N GLU A 234 17.72 4.17 -20.70
CA GLU A 234 18.95 3.37 -20.61
C GLU A 234 18.74 2.10 -19.79
N GLY A 235 19.04 0.93 -20.37
CA GLY A 235 18.89 -0.39 -19.78
C GLY A 235 17.45 -0.88 -19.52
N VAL A 236 16.40 -0.05 -19.61
CA VAL A 236 15.05 -0.41 -19.13
C VAL A 236 13.89 0.23 -19.90
N LEU A 237 12.91 -0.61 -20.22
CA LEU A 237 11.57 -0.21 -20.64
C LEU A 237 10.62 -0.32 -19.45
N ARG A 238 9.83 0.72 -19.17
CA ARG A 238 8.70 0.69 -18.24
C ARG A 238 7.37 0.91 -18.96
N SER A 239 6.31 0.28 -18.48
CA SER A 239 4.95 0.47 -18.97
C SER A 239 3.99 0.64 -17.80
N THR A 240 3.27 1.76 -17.78
CA THR A 240 2.14 2.00 -16.87
C THR A 240 0.87 1.87 -17.71
N THR A 241 0.13 0.78 -17.53
CA THR A 241 -1.08 0.51 -18.30
C THR A 241 -2.33 0.66 -17.45
N THR A 242 -3.11 1.69 -17.71
CA THR A 242 -4.46 1.86 -17.15
C THR A 242 -5.46 1.11 -18.03
N ILE A 243 -6.32 0.29 -17.45
CA ILE A 243 -7.35 -0.47 -18.15
C ILE A 243 -8.71 -0.14 -17.55
N GLN A 244 -9.52 0.58 -18.33
CA GLN A 244 -10.88 0.98 -17.96
C GLN A 244 -11.87 -0.04 -18.53
N HIS A 245 -12.64 -0.67 -17.65
CA HIS A 245 -13.67 -1.66 -18.00
C HIS A 245 -15.04 -1.00 -17.90
N THR A 246 -15.93 -1.35 -18.83
CA THR A 246 -17.38 -1.12 -18.74
C THR A 246 -18.05 -2.47 -18.70
N ILE A 247 -18.77 -2.76 -17.61
CA ILE A 247 -19.30 -4.07 -17.26
C ILE A 247 -20.82 -3.99 -17.30
N LEU A 248 -21.44 -4.80 -18.16
CA LEU A 248 -22.88 -4.79 -18.40
C LEU A 248 -23.51 -6.15 -18.08
N PHE A 249 -24.78 -6.08 -17.64
CA PHE A 249 -25.69 -7.17 -17.29
C PHE A 249 -25.37 -8.01 -16.05
N ALA A 250 -24.11 -8.33 -15.78
CA ALA A 250 -23.70 -9.09 -14.59
C ALA A 250 -22.32 -8.61 -14.11
N GLY A 251 -22.09 -8.62 -12.80
CA GLY A 251 -20.81 -8.25 -12.21
C GLY A 251 -19.69 -9.26 -12.51
N VAL A 252 -18.44 -8.79 -12.44
CA VAL A 252 -17.23 -9.59 -12.71
C VAL A 252 -16.31 -9.58 -11.50
N ASP A 253 -16.03 -10.77 -10.95
CA ASP A 253 -15.16 -11.00 -9.79
C ASP A 253 -13.72 -11.41 -10.18
N LYS A 254 -13.50 -11.85 -11.43
CA LYS A 254 -12.18 -12.17 -11.98
C LYS A 254 -11.95 -11.54 -13.34
N PHE A 255 -10.81 -10.87 -13.49
CA PHE A 255 -10.27 -10.40 -14.77
C PHE A 255 -9.02 -11.20 -15.15
N ALA A 256 -8.72 -11.27 -16.45
CA ALA A 256 -7.53 -11.90 -16.98
C ALA A 256 -6.93 -11.05 -18.11
N TYR A 257 -5.61 -10.98 -18.19
CA TYR A 257 -4.88 -10.18 -19.18
C TYR A 257 -3.69 -10.95 -19.73
N GLU A 258 -3.42 -10.83 -21.03
CA GLU A 258 -2.17 -11.32 -21.63
C GLU A 258 -1.08 -10.26 -21.43
N VAL A 259 -0.01 -10.64 -20.72
CA VAL A 259 1.16 -9.79 -20.48
C VAL A 259 2.21 -10.04 -21.57
N PRO A 260 2.72 -8.98 -22.24
CA PRO A 260 3.73 -9.13 -23.28
C PRO A 260 5.01 -9.85 -22.81
N LYS A 261 5.60 -10.65 -23.70
CA LYS A 261 6.74 -11.52 -23.37
C LYS A 261 7.95 -10.73 -22.84
N GLY A 262 8.54 -11.26 -21.78
CA GLY A 262 9.70 -10.68 -21.09
C GLY A 262 9.38 -9.52 -20.14
N MET A 263 8.12 -9.12 -19.98
CA MET A 263 7.73 -8.12 -18.98
C MET A 263 7.61 -8.75 -17.59
N THR A 264 8.18 -8.09 -16.58
CA THR A 264 7.92 -8.35 -15.17
C THR A 264 6.78 -7.42 -14.72
N VAL A 265 5.75 -7.96 -14.07
CA VAL A 265 4.71 -7.16 -13.41
C VAL A 265 5.24 -6.72 -12.04
N LEU A 266 5.27 -5.41 -11.80
CA LEU A 266 5.73 -4.81 -10.55
C LEU A 266 4.60 -4.63 -9.54
N ASP A 267 3.45 -4.12 -10.00
CA ASP A 267 2.29 -3.85 -9.16
C ASP A 267 1.00 -3.88 -9.99
N VAL A 268 -0.13 -4.16 -9.33
CA VAL A 268 -1.46 -4.26 -9.89
C VAL A 268 -2.45 -3.59 -8.93
N ARG A 269 -2.88 -2.37 -9.27
CA ARG A 269 -3.74 -1.53 -8.42
C ARG A 269 -5.16 -1.47 -8.97
N GLY A 270 -6.14 -1.53 -8.08
CA GLY A 270 -7.57 -1.47 -8.41
C GLY A 270 -8.41 -1.58 -7.14
N THR A 271 -9.68 -1.19 -7.22
CA THR A 271 -10.59 -1.23 -6.06
C THR A 271 -10.95 -2.68 -5.69
N SER A 272 -10.90 -3.01 -4.40
CA SER A 272 -11.34 -4.31 -3.87
C SER A 272 -10.63 -5.55 -4.43
N ILE A 273 -9.42 -5.44 -5.00
CA ILE A 273 -8.58 -6.60 -5.35
C ILE A 273 -8.35 -7.47 -4.11
N ARG A 274 -8.48 -8.79 -4.28
CA ARG A 274 -8.20 -9.81 -3.26
C ARG A 274 -6.81 -10.43 -3.45
N ASP A 275 -6.49 -10.75 -4.70
CA ASP A 275 -5.25 -11.42 -5.10
C ASP A 275 -4.99 -11.18 -6.60
N TRP A 276 -3.72 -11.25 -7.01
CA TRP A 276 -3.34 -11.26 -8.42
C TRP A 276 -2.13 -12.15 -8.65
N LYS A 277 -2.09 -12.82 -9.81
CA LYS A 277 -1.01 -13.75 -10.14
C LYS A 277 -0.70 -13.76 -11.62
N LEU A 278 0.58 -13.63 -11.95
CA LEU A 278 1.11 -13.92 -13.28
C LEU A 278 1.38 -15.43 -13.41
N GLY A 279 0.74 -16.07 -14.38
CA GLY A 279 0.97 -17.47 -14.76
C GLY A 279 2.20 -17.66 -15.65
N GLU A 280 2.74 -18.87 -15.67
CA GLU A 280 3.86 -19.27 -16.55
C GLU A 280 3.50 -19.19 -18.05
N ASP A 281 2.21 -19.15 -18.37
CA ASP A 281 1.66 -18.94 -19.71
C ASP A 281 1.54 -17.45 -20.11
N GLY A 282 2.02 -16.53 -19.26
CA GLY A 282 1.97 -15.09 -19.49
C GLY A 282 0.63 -14.42 -19.18
N LYS A 283 -0.32 -15.13 -18.56
CA LYS A 283 -1.61 -14.54 -18.16
C LYS A 283 -1.53 -13.93 -16.76
N LEU A 284 -1.88 -12.66 -16.64
CA LEU A 284 -2.14 -12.01 -15.35
C LEU A 284 -3.61 -12.22 -14.99
N ASP A 285 -3.85 -13.10 -14.02
CA ASP A 285 -5.15 -13.26 -13.37
C ASP A 285 -5.27 -12.25 -12.22
N VAL A 286 -6.41 -11.55 -12.13
CA VAL A 286 -6.74 -10.61 -11.04
C VAL A 286 -8.09 -10.98 -10.47
N VAL A 287 -8.17 -11.22 -9.16
CA VAL A 287 -9.38 -11.67 -8.46
C VAL A 287 -9.79 -10.63 -7.42
N LEU A 288 -11.08 -10.31 -7.36
CA LEU A 288 -11.65 -9.32 -6.46
C LEU A 288 -12.27 -9.96 -5.20
N ASN A 289 -12.53 -9.14 -4.19
CA ASN A 289 -13.30 -9.53 -3.00
C ASN A 289 -14.82 -9.51 -3.26
N PHE A 290 -15.25 -8.67 -4.19
CA PHE A 290 -16.65 -8.50 -4.61
C PHE A 290 -16.69 -8.32 -6.13
N ALA A 291 -17.76 -8.77 -6.77
CA ALA A 291 -17.93 -8.56 -8.21
C ALA A 291 -18.03 -7.07 -8.54
N ALA A 292 -17.27 -6.61 -9.54
CA ALA A 292 -17.32 -5.25 -10.03
C ALA A 292 -18.46 -5.08 -11.05
N GLU A 293 -19.18 -3.96 -10.96
CA GLU A 293 -20.30 -3.61 -11.84
C GLU A 293 -20.14 -2.18 -12.40
N GLY A 294 -20.75 -1.90 -13.55
CA GLY A 294 -20.71 -0.57 -14.16
C GLY A 294 -19.34 -0.23 -14.73
N SER A 295 -18.48 0.44 -13.95
CA SER A 295 -17.12 0.81 -14.39
C SER A 295 -16.07 0.39 -13.38
N TYR A 296 -15.00 -0.23 -13.87
CA TYR A 296 -13.89 -0.72 -13.05
C TYR A 296 -12.55 -0.36 -13.71
N THR A 297 -11.66 0.28 -12.94
CA THR A 297 -10.33 0.68 -13.44
C THR A 297 -9.25 -0.14 -12.75
N LEU A 298 -8.39 -0.75 -13.55
CA LEU A 298 -7.16 -1.40 -13.12
C LEU A 298 -5.96 -0.58 -13.60
N VAL A 299 -4.87 -0.53 -12.83
CA VAL A 299 -3.57 -0.03 -13.26
C VAL A 299 -2.55 -1.14 -13.07
N VAL A 300 -1.83 -1.48 -14.13
CA VAL A 300 -0.75 -2.47 -14.13
C VAL A 300 0.56 -1.76 -14.40
N GLU A 301 1.53 -1.89 -13.50
CA GLU A 301 2.90 -1.41 -13.68
C GLU A 301 3.81 -2.58 -14.08
N LEU A 302 4.54 -2.42 -15.18
CA LEU A 302 5.43 -3.44 -15.73
C LEU A 302 6.78 -2.85 -16.11
N GLU A 303 7.84 -3.66 -16.03
CA GLU A 303 9.15 -3.31 -16.61
C GLU A 303 9.83 -4.50 -17.30
N ARG A 304 10.80 -4.19 -18.17
CA ARG A 304 11.62 -5.17 -18.89
C ARG A 304 13.01 -4.56 -19.15
N ALA A 305 14.06 -5.34 -18.91
CA ALA A 305 15.41 -4.97 -19.32
C ALA A 305 15.49 -4.81 -20.85
N MET A 306 16.10 -3.72 -21.30
CA MET A 306 16.17 -3.34 -22.72
C MET A 306 17.64 -3.06 -23.08
N PRO A 307 18.17 -3.57 -24.21
CA PRO A 307 19.46 -3.11 -24.71
C PRO A 307 19.32 -1.68 -25.27
N ASP A 308 20.32 -0.84 -25.04
CA ASP A 308 20.24 0.60 -25.35
C ASP A 308 20.03 0.88 -26.86
N ASP A 309 20.71 0.12 -27.72
CA ASP A 309 20.58 0.17 -29.19
C ASP A 309 19.64 -0.93 -29.73
N ALA A 310 18.35 -0.88 -29.38
CA ALA A 310 17.34 -1.80 -29.90
C ALA A 310 16.75 -1.33 -31.24
N LYS A 311 17.23 -1.88 -32.36
CA LYS A 311 16.76 -1.50 -33.72
C LYS A 311 15.31 -1.89 -34.02
N ASP A 312 14.84 -3.00 -33.46
CA ASP A 312 13.50 -3.56 -33.67
C ASP A 312 12.83 -3.80 -32.31
N LEU A 313 12.56 -2.73 -31.56
CA LEU A 313 11.93 -2.80 -30.25
C LEU A 313 10.40 -2.89 -30.37
N ALA A 314 9.85 -4.06 -30.04
CA ALA A 314 8.41 -4.24 -29.89
C ALA A 314 7.89 -3.61 -28.58
N ILE A 315 7.04 -2.59 -28.72
CA ILE A 315 6.38 -1.87 -27.62
C ILE A 315 5.32 -2.77 -26.96
N PRO A 316 5.37 -2.98 -25.63
CA PRO A 316 4.47 -3.91 -24.95
C PRO A 316 3.09 -3.30 -24.68
N VAL A 317 2.05 -3.99 -25.15
CA VAL A 317 0.63 -3.63 -24.92
C VAL A 317 -0.09 -4.79 -24.25
N VAL A 318 -0.61 -4.58 -23.04
CA VAL A 318 -1.39 -5.58 -22.30
C VAL A 318 -2.76 -5.78 -22.97
N SER A 319 -3.12 -7.03 -23.27
CA SER A 319 -4.39 -7.36 -23.94
C SER A 319 -5.40 -7.97 -22.95
N PRO A 320 -6.59 -7.38 -22.75
CA PRO A 320 -7.62 -7.93 -21.87
C PRO A 320 -8.28 -9.16 -22.48
N ILE A 321 -8.37 -10.24 -21.70
CA ILE A 321 -8.95 -11.53 -22.11
C ILE A 321 -10.44 -11.54 -21.69
N GLY A 322 -11.31 -11.99 -22.60
CA GLY A 322 -12.76 -12.09 -22.34
C GLY A 322 -13.56 -10.80 -22.56
N ALA A 323 -12.91 -9.69 -22.93
CA ALA A 323 -13.62 -8.48 -23.35
C ALA A 323 -14.26 -8.65 -24.74
N GLU A 324 -15.56 -8.36 -24.89
CA GLU A 324 -16.29 -8.43 -26.17
C GLU A 324 -15.79 -7.37 -27.16
N ARG A 325 -15.23 -6.27 -26.66
CA ARG A 325 -14.50 -5.28 -27.46
C ARG A 325 -13.36 -4.65 -26.66
N ALA A 326 -12.15 -4.75 -27.20
CA ALA A 326 -11.00 -3.95 -26.78
C ALA A 326 -10.72 -2.81 -27.77
N LYS A 327 -10.23 -1.70 -27.24
CA LYS A 327 -9.57 -0.61 -27.97
C LYS A 327 -8.52 0.01 -27.05
N GLY A 328 -7.63 0.84 -27.59
CA GLY A 328 -6.69 1.52 -26.72
C GLY A 328 -5.84 2.60 -27.36
N TYR A 329 -5.02 3.20 -26.50
CA TYR A 329 -4.06 4.23 -26.80
C TYR A 329 -2.70 3.88 -26.21
N VAL A 330 -1.64 4.19 -26.93
CA VAL A 330 -0.25 4.03 -26.49
C VAL A 330 0.48 5.35 -26.67
N GLY A 331 1.01 5.89 -25.57
CA GLY A 331 1.95 7.01 -25.58
C GLY A 331 3.36 6.50 -25.34
N ILE A 332 4.35 7.00 -26.08
CA ILE A 332 5.77 6.65 -25.92
C ILE A 332 6.56 7.90 -25.56
N GLU A 333 7.34 7.83 -24.48
CA GLU A 333 8.27 8.86 -24.04
C GLU A 333 9.71 8.32 -23.97
N SER A 334 10.68 9.22 -24.06
CA SER A 334 12.09 8.94 -23.75
C SER A 334 12.43 9.43 -22.34
N ARG A 335 13.34 8.73 -21.65
CA ARG A 335 13.93 9.10 -20.36
C ARG A 335 15.44 8.95 -20.43
N GLY A 336 16.15 10.08 -20.38
CA GLY A 336 17.60 10.13 -20.66
C GLY A 336 17.86 10.53 -22.12
N ASN A 337 19.06 10.25 -22.62
CA ASN A 337 19.53 10.75 -23.91
C ASN A 337 19.30 9.76 -25.07
N LEU A 338 18.19 9.01 -25.00
CA LEU A 338 17.83 7.97 -25.97
C LEU A 338 17.02 8.56 -27.14
N GLU A 339 17.55 8.44 -28.36
CA GLU A 339 16.80 8.73 -29.59
C GLU A 339 15.78 7.61 -29.85
N ILE A 340 14.54 7.97 -30.19
CA ILE A 340 13.47 7.02 -30.54
C ILE A 340 12.93 7.38 -31.93
N ALA A 341 13.00 6.44 -32.87
CA ALA A 341 12.45 6.55 -34.21
C ALA A 341 11.31 5.56 -34.44
N SER A 342 10.31 5.93 -35.23
CA SER A 342 9.18 5.06 -35.57
C SER A 342 9.59 3.90 -36.48
N GLY A 343 9.30 2.67 -36.09
CA GLY A 343 9.46 1.47 -36.91
C GLY A 343 8.16 1.03 -37.59
N THR A 344 8.07 -0.26 -37.90
CA THR A 344 6.86 -0.88 -38.48
C THR A 344 5.68 -0.85 -37.51
N VAL A 345 4.49 -0.49 -37.98
CA VAL A 345 3.26 -0.45 -37.17
C VAL A 345 2.11 -1.16 -37.88
N GLU A 346 1.51 -2.14 -37.22
CA GLU A 346 0.34 -2.91 -37.70
C GLU A 346 -0.76 -2.94 -36.63
N GLY A 347 -2.03 -2.90 -37.04
CA GLY A 347 -3.19 -2.89 -36.13
C GLY A 347 -3.41 -1.59 -35.33
N ALA A 348 -2.45 -0.66 -35.35
CA ALA A 348 -2.54 0.66 -34.76
C ALA A 348 -2.43 1.79 -35.80
N THR A 349 -2.78 3.02 -35.41
CA THR A 349 -2.69 4.23 -36.23
C THR A 349 -2.07 5.36 -35.40
N PRO A 350 -1.08 6.11 -35.93
CA PRO A 350 -0.52 7.25 -35.21
C PRO A 350 -1.55 8.38 -34.99
N VAL A 351 -1.34 9.16 -33.93
CA VAL A 351 -2.12 10.35 -33.55
C VAL A 351 -1.20 11.44 -32.99
N ASP A 352 -1.65 12.70 -32.97
CA ASP A 352 -0.97 13.75 -32.20
C ASP A 352 -0.97 13.36 -30.71
N VAL A 353 0.16 13.52 -30.04
CA VAL A 353 0.32 13.18 -28.62
C VAL A 353 -0.65 13.95 -27.71
N ARG A 354 -1.09 15.15 -28.11
CA ARG A 354 -2.12 15.94 -27.40
C ARG A 354 -3.53 15.37 -27.53
N ALA A 355 -3.75 14.40 -28.41
CA ALA A 355 -5.00 13.67 -28.57
C ALA A 355 -5.02 12.33 -27.81
N LEU A 356 -3.99 12.04 -27.01
CA LEU A 356 -3.97 10.89 -26.11
C LEU A 356 -4.85 11.15 -24.86
N PRO A 357 -5.39 10.11 -24.20
CA PRO A 357 -6.21 10.26 -23.00
C PRO A 357 -5.48 10.89 -21.82
N ALA A 358 -6.25 11.50 -20.91
CA ALA A 358 -5.74 12.11 -19.68
C ALA A 358 -5.00 11.12 -18.75
N ALA A 359 -5.29 9.82 -18.82
CA ALA A 359 -4.56 8.79 -18.07
C ALA A 359 -3.15 8.48 -18.63
N ILE A 360 -2.79 9.05 -19.78
CA ILE A 360 -1.41 9.06 -20.31
C ILE A 360 -0.80 10.45 -20.04
N LEU A 361 -1.50 11.52 -20.45
CA LEU A 361 -1.03 12.91 -20.30
C LEU A 361 -0.86 13.39 -18.85
N GLY A 362 -1.61 12.84 -17.91
CA GLY A 362 -1.57 13.21 -16.48
C GLY A 362 -0.68 12.32 -15.62
N VAL A 363 0.09 11.41 -16.23
CA VAL A 363 0.96 10.44 -15.53
C VAL A 363 2.45 10.72 -15.83
N THR A 364 2.75 11.69 -16.69
CA THR A 364 4.14 12.06 -17.02
C THR A 364 4.36 13.56 -17.15
N ASP A 365 5.52 14.01 -16.69
CA ASP A 365 6.06 15.35 -16.90
C ASP A 365 6.97 15.41 -18.15
N GLN A 366 7.20 14.28 -18.83
CA GLN A 366 8.11 14.16 -19.97
C GLN A 366 7.40 14.40 -21.32
N PRO A 367 8.12 14.89 -22.35
CA PRO A 367 7.56 15.03 -23.68
C PRO A 367 7.31 13.65 -24.32
N LEU A 368 6.04 13.32 -24.52
CA LEU A 368 5.63 12.20 -25.38
C LEU A 368 6.08 12.44 -26.82
N LEU A 369 6.82 11.49 -27.38
CA LEU A 369 7.38 11.56 -28.73
C LEU A 369 6.43 10.93 -29.76
N PHE A 370 5.73 9.85 -29.39
CA PHE A 370 4.78 9.17 -30.26
C PHE A 370 3.46 8.88 -29.54
N GLY A 371 2.37 8.96 -30.29
CA GLY A 371 1.04 8.56 -29.86
C GLY A 371 0.39 7.63 -30.89
N PHE A 372 -0.23 6.55 -30.42
CA PHE A 372 -0.95 5.59 -31.25
C PHE A 372 -2.33 5.30 -30.68
N LYS A 373 -3.29 4.98 -31.55
CA LYS A 373 -4.61 4.42 -31.21
C LYS A 373 -4.80 3.07 -31.92
N TYR A 374 -5.55 2.15 -31.32
CA TYR A 374 -5.87 0.86 -31.93
C TYR A 374 -7.27 0.35 -31.54
N VAL A 375 -7.78 -0.62 -32.30
CA VAL A 375 -9.07 -1.29 -32.06
C VAL A 375 -8.87 -2.80 -32.25
N GLY A 376 -9.39 -3.60 -31.33
CA GLY A 376 -9.03 -5.02 -31.20
C GLY A 376 -7.89 -5.21 -30.19
N ALA A 377 -7.15 -6.30 -30.33
CA ALA A 377 -6.06 -6.71 -29.45
C ALA A 377 -4.75 -6.92 -30.23
N HIS A 378 -3.62 -7.03 -29.52
CA HIS A 378 -2.28 -7.30 -30.07
C HIS A 378 -1.80 -6.35 -31.21
N PRO A 379 -1.94 -5.02 -31.09
CA PRO A 379 -1.30 -4.10 -32.04
C PRO A 379 0.22 -4.32 -32.05
N GLN A 380 0.83 -4.34 -33.24
CA GLN A 380 2.29 -4.41 -33.37
C GLN A 380 2.80 -2.98 -33.55
N ILE A 381 3.55 -2.48 -32.57
CA ILE A 381 4.17 -1.15 -32.62
C ILE A 381 5.67 -1.35 -32.44
N GLY A 382 6.42 -1.28 -33.53
CA GLY A 382 7.87 -1.27 -33.53
C GLY A 382 8.41 0.14 -33.43
N VAL A 383 9.47 0.33 -32.64
CA VAL A 383 10.34 1.51 -32.68
C VAL A 383 11.79 1.08 -32.80
N ALA A 384 12.63 1.95 -33.34
CA ALA A 384 14.07 1.83 -33.21
C ALA A 384 14.54 2.77 -32.10
N THR A 385 15.44 2.30 -31.24
CA THR A 385 16.16 3.14 -30.27
C THR A 385 17.63 3.23 -30.65
N GLY A 386 18.23 4.38 -30.35
CA GLY A 386 19.66 4.62 -30.53
C GLY A 386 20.21 5.48 -29.41
N SER A 387 21.32 5.06 -28.82
CA SER A 387 22.09 5.88 -27.89
C SER A 387 23.02 6.81 -28.67
N HIS A 388 23.10 8.07 -28.26
CA HIS A 388 24.26 8.90 -28.57
C HIS A 388 25.28 8.78 -27.42
N ALA A 389 26.57 8.78 -27.75
CA ALA A 389 27.61 8.73 -26.72
C ALA A 389 27.56 9.99 -25.86
N ASP A 390 27.28 9.81 -24.57
CA ASP A 390 27.11 10.89 -23.62
C ASP A 390 28.40 11.71 -23.46
N VAL A 391 28.39 12.95 -23.95
CA VAL A 391 29.48 13.90 -23.71
C VAL A 391 29.27 14.48 -22.31
N GLU A 392 30.13 14.13 -21.36
CA GLU A 392 29.97 14.51 -19.95
C GLU A 392 30.09 16.03 -19.73
N VAL A 393 28.98 16.76 -19.87
CA VAL A 393 28.89 18.22 -19.63
C VAL A 393 28.11 18.51 -18.34
N LEU A 394 28.58 17.93 -17.23
CA LEU A 394 28.21 18.33 -15.86
C LEU A 394 29.44 18.77 -15.06
N VAL A 395 30.29 19.58 -15.69
CA VAL A 395 31.52 20.09 -15.10
C VAL A 395 31.27 21.01 -13.91
N THR A 396 32.09 20.86 -12.88
CA THR A 396 32.26 21.90 -11.85
C THR A 396 33.01 23.06 -12.47
N LEU A 397 32.52 24.29 -12.28
CA LEU A 397 33.08 25.49 -12.91
C LEU A 397 33.15 26.66 -11.93
N LEU A 398 34.00 27.63 -12.25
CA LEU A 398 34.15 28.87 -11.50
C LEU A 398 33.51 30.00 -12.31
N ASP A 399 32.36 30.51 -11.87
CA ASP A 399 31.70 31.67 -12.51
C ASP A 399 32.67 32.86 -12.53
N GLN A 400 33.36 33.08 -11.41
CA GLN A 400 34.30 34.18 -11.21
C GLN A 400 35.45 33.77 -10.29
N THR A 401 36.68 34.10 -10.69
CA THR A 401 37.85 34.17 -9.81
C THR A 401 38.18 35.63 -9.53
N ARG A 402 38.21 36.02 -8.25
CA ARG A 402 38.55 37.37 -7.77
C ARG A 402 39.75 37.30 -6.85
N ALA A 403 40.86 37.90 -7.24
CA ALA A 403 42.09 37.91 -6.47
C ALA A 403 42.49 39.33 -6.03
N THR A 404 43.00 39.45 -4.82
CA THR A 404 43.60 40.67 -4.29
C THR A 404 44.96 40.33 -3.69
N THR A 405 46.03 40.93 -4.22
CA THR A 405 47.40 40.77 -3.71
C THR A 405 47.92 42.10 -3.18
N MET A 406 48.51 42.08 -2.00
CA MET A 406 49.38 43.17 -1.52
C MET A 406 50.83 42.67 -1.41
N TRP A 407 51.80 43.57 -1.46
CA TRP A 407 53.22 43.23 -1.37
C TRP A 407 54.05 44.26 -0.59
N THR A 408 55.24 43.85 -0.17
CA THR A 408 56.17 44.59 0.70
C THR A 408 57.51 44.81 0.01
N ARG A 409 58.33 45.77 0.49
CA ARG A 409 59.66 46.05 -0.08
C ARG A 409 60.59 44.84 -0.01
N GLU A 410 60.37 43.99 0.98
CA GLU A 410 61.08 42.74 1.26
C GLU A 410 60.66 41.58 0.33
N GLY A 411 59.78 41.83 -0.65
CA GLY A 411 59.32 40.82 -1.61
C GLY A 411 58.20 39.91 -1.08
N ARG A 412 57.90 39.92 0.23
CA ARG A 412 56.76 39.17 0.79
C ARG A 412 55.45 39.70 0.23
N ARG A 413 54.63 38.79 -0.28
CA ARG A 413 53.30 39.00 -0.87
C ARG A 413 52.26 38.28 -0.03
N LEU A 414 51.05 38.84 0.03
CA LEU A 414 49.89 38.26 0.70
C LEU A 414 48.71 38.35 -0.25
N THR A 415 48.13 37.20 -0.60
CA THR A 415 47.09 37.09 -1.64
C THR A 415 45.84 36.41 -1.09
N SER A 416 44.69 37.06 -1.25
CA SER A 416 43.36 36.48 -1.05
C SER A 416 42.75 36.17 -2.41
N VAL A 417 42.23 34.97 -2.62
CA VAL A 417 41.48 34.57 -3.82
C VAL A 417 40.12 34.04 -3.43
N SER A 418 39.06 34.58 -4.04
CA SER A 418 37.68 34.11 -3.92
C SER A 418 37.23 33.53 -5.26
N TYR A 419 36.81 32.28 -5.24
CA TYR A 419 36.22 31.55 -6.35
C TYR A 419 34.70 31.46 -6.14
N GLN A 420 33.90 31.81 -7.14
CA GLN A 420 32.45 31.54 -7.14
C GLN A 420 32.19 30.22 -7.85
N VAL A 421 31.92 29.17 -7.09
CA VAL A 421 31.86 27.78 -7.58
C VAL A 421 30.42 27.35 -7.84
N ARG A 422 30.14 26.80 -9.02
CA ARG A 422 28.96 25.95 -9.26
C ARG A 422 29.41 24.49 -9.31
N ASN A 423 28.88 23.65 -8.41
CA ASN A 423 29.31 22.27 -8.23
C ASN A 423 28.13 21.29 -8.10
N ASN A 424 28.06 20.30 -8.99
CA ASN A 424 27.07 19.22 -8.91
C ASN A 424 27.57 17.98 -8.16
N ARG A 425 28.85 17.60 -8.32
CA ARG A 425 29.36 16.27 -7.91
C ARG A 425 30.80 16.20 -7.38
N ARG A 426 31.66 17.21 -7.56
CA ARG A 426 33.05 17.14 -7.04
C ARG A 426 33.07 17.28 -5.52
N GLN A 427 33.91 16.48 -4.86
CA GLN A 427 34.12 16.56 -3.40
C GLN A 427 35.10 17.68 -3.01
N PHE A 428 36.06 18.00 -3.89
CA PHE A 428 37.14 18.97 -3.63
C PHE A 428 37.42 19.84 -4.86
N LEU A 429 37.87 21.07 -4.61
CA LEU A 429 38.57 21.96 -5.54
C LEU A 429 40.07 21.78 -5.29
N LYS A 430 40.84 21.37 -6.30
CA LYS A 430 42.29 21.19 -6.19
C LYS A 430 43.01 22.44 -6.68
N LEU A 431 43.86 23.01 -5.83
CA LEU A 431 44.63 24.22 -6.10
C LEU A 431 46.13 23.89 -6.04
N ALA A 432 46.84 24.06 -7.16
CA ALA A 432 48.29 24.15 -7.15
C ALA A 432 48.67 25.59 -6.78
N LEU A 433 49.14 25.80 -5.54
CA LEU A 433 49.64 27.10 -5.09
C LEU A 433 50.97 27.46 -5.80
N PRO A 434 51.34 28.75 -5.86
CA PRO A 434 52.68 29.16 -6.30
C PRO A 434 53.81 28.50 -5.51
N GLU A 435 54.98 28.36 -6.14
CA GLU A 435 56.16 27.79 -5.49
C GLU A 435 56.57 28.60 -4.25
N GLY A 436 56.81 27.90 -3.13
CA GLY A 436 57.13 28.51 -1.84
C GLY A 436 55.94 29.17 -1.13
N ALA A 437 54.71 29.04 -1.62
CA ALA A 437 53.53 29.61 -0.97
C ALA A 437 53.05 28.80 0.25
N GLU A 438 52.75 29.51 1.33
CA GLU A 438 52.15 28.98 2.56
C GLU A 438 50.66 29.36 2.62
N LEU A 439 49.79 28.36 2.75
CA LEU A 439 48.35 28.60 2.92
C LEU A 439 48.04 28.98 4.37
N TRP A 440 47.42 30.16 4.57
CA TRP A 440 47.10 30.70 5.90
C TRP A 440 45.64 30.45 6.30
N SER A 441 44.70 30.48 5.36
CA SER A 441 43.29 30.15 5.63
C SER A 441 42.53 29.68 4.40
N ALA A 442 41.47 28.91 4.61
CA ALA A 442 40.47 28.59 3.61
C ALA A 442 39.06 28.66 4.20
N SER A 443 38.06 29.05 3.40
CA SER A 443 36.64 29.01 3.77
C SER A 443 35.75 28.65 2.58
N VAL A 444 34.58 28.08 2.89
CA VAL A 444 33.60 27.56 1.92
C VAL A 444 32.21 27.97 2.40
N GLY A 445 31.44 28.68 1.57
CA GLY A 445 30.16 29.27 1.98
C GLY A 445 30.30 30.24 3.17
N GLY A 446 31.45 30.91 3.28
CA GLY A 446 31.80 31.77 4.42
C GLY A 446 32.20 31.06 5.71
N ARG A 447 32.22 29.71 5.75
CA ARG A 447 32.64 28.93 6.92
C ARG A 447 34.09 28.48 6.77
N GLY A 448 34.92 28.67 7.79
CA GLY A 448 36.30 28.19 7.79
C GLY A 448 36.38 26.67 7.61
N VAL A 449 37.33 26.20 6.81
CA VAL A 449 37.58 24.76 6.58
C VAL A 449 39.06 24.45 6.72
N GLN A 450 39.38 23.19 7.03
CA GLN A 450 40.75 22.67 6.98
C GLN A 450 40.97 21.94 5.64
N PRO A 451 41.77 22.47 4.70
CA PRO A 451 42.07 21.77 3.46
C PRO A 451 42.98 20.57 3.68
N ALA A 452 42.80 19.53 2.86
CA ALA A 452 43.75 18.42 2.77
C ALA A 452 44.89 18.76 1.79
N LYS A 453 45.96 17.96 1.80
CA LYS A 453 46.96 17.93 0.73
C LYS A 453 46.81 16.63 -0.06
N ALA A 454 46.80 16.73 -1.38
CA ALA A 454 46.85 15.58 -2.27
C ALA A 454 48.26 14.97 -2.32
N SER A 455 48.37 13.74 -2.83
CA SER A 455 49.64 13.05 -3.08
C SER A 455 50.52 13.76 -4.13
N ASP A 456 49.92 14.55 -5.01
CA ASP A 456 50.61 15.42 -5.98
C ASP A 456 51.02 16.79 -5.40
N GLY A 457 50.80 17.02 -4.10
CA GLY A 457 51.14 18.25 -3.38
C GLY A 457 50.09 19.37 -3.46
N ARG A 458 49.03 19.23 -4.28
CA ARG A 458 47.97 20.25 -4.38
C ARG A 458 47.16 20.37 -3.10
N VAL A 459 46.67 21.57 -2.83
CA VAL A 459 45.70 21.84 -1.76
C VAL A 459 44.32 21.39 -2.23
N MET A 460 43.64 20.57 -1.43
CA MET A 460 42.28 20.11 -1.68
C MET A 460 41.31 20.82 -0.73
N VAL A 461 40.57 21.80 -1.24
CA VAL A 461 39.54 22.52 -0.47
C VAL A 461 38.20 21.79 -0.66
N PRO A 462 37.51 21.35 0.42
CA PRO A 462 36.24 20.63 0.29
C PRO A 462 35.16 21.51 -0.35
N LEU A 463 34.27 20.90 -1.14
CA LEU A 463 33.19 21.60 -1.83
C LEU A 463 31.82 21.22 -1.26
N LEU A 464 30.91 22.20 -1.23
CA LEU A 464 29.48 21.97 -1.07
C LEU A 464 28.88 21.53 -2.41
N ARG A 465 27.73 20.85 -2.36
CA ARG A 465 26.88 20.69 -3.55
C ARG A 465 26.05 21.96 -3.72
N SER A 466 26.06 22.54 -4.92
CA SER A 466 25.16 23.64 -5.28
C SER A 466 23.71 23.22 -5.12
N GLN A 467 22.88 24.09 -4.55
CA GLN A 467 21.43 23.88 -4.51
C GLN A 467 20.83 24.13 -5.88
N ASP A 468 19.94 23.25 -6.30
CA ASP A 468 19.09 23.44 -7.48
C ASP A 468 17.94 24.39 -7.11
N GLN A 469 17.78 25.48 -7.86
CA GLN A 469 16.58 26.30 -7.86
C GLN A 469 16.08 26.46 -9.29
N GLY A 470 15.05 25.67 -9.65
CA GLY A 470 14.39 25.76 -10.95
C GLY A 470 15.25 25.32 -12.15
N GLY A 471 16.23 24.43 -11.94
CA GLY A 471 17.17 23.97 -12.96
C GLY A 471 18.51 24.71 -12.98
N GLU A 472 18.68 25.79 -12.21
CA GLU A 472 19.98 26.43 -12.02
C GLU A 472 20.67 25.99 -10.72
N LEU A 473 21.94 25.58 -10.84
CA LEU A 473 22.82 25.30 -9.71
C LEU A 473 23.34 26.61 -9.10
N SER A 474 22.91 26.92 -7.87
CA SER A 474 23.33 28.12 -7.13
C SER A 474 24.84 28.13 -6.85
N ALA A 475 25.52 29.23 -7.17
CA ALA A 475 26.94 29.41 -6.90
C ALA A 475 27.23 29.65 -5.40
N PHE A 476 28.41 29.24 -4.93
CA PHE A 476 28.90 29.54 -3.58
C PHE A 476 30.37 29.96 -3.57
N ALA A 477 30.73 30.82 -2.61
CA ALA A 477 32.10 31.30 -2.46
C ALA A 477 33.01 30.24 -1.83
N VAL A 478 34.18 30.00 -2.43
CA VAL A 478 35.34 29.36 -1.82
C VAL A 478 36.46 30.39 -1.78
N GLN A 479 36.95 30.73 -0.59
CA GLN A 479 38.02 31.71 -0.41
C GLN A 479 39.27 31.03 0.16
N VAL A 480 40.44 31.39 -0.37
CA VAL A 480 41.76 31.00 0.14
C VAL A 480 42.63 32.23 0.36
N VAL A 481 43.48 32.19 1.38
CA VAL A 481 44.49 33.23 1.65
C VAL A 481 45.85 32.55 1.83
N TYR A 482 46.85 33.02 1.09
CA TYR A 482 48.22 32.49 1.14
C TYR A 482 49.26 33.62 1.14
N VAL A 483 50.44 33.32 1.69
CA VAL A 483 51.63 34.16 1.66
C VAL A 483 52.70 33.47 0.84
N ASP A 484 53.34 34.23 -0.05
CA ASP A 484 54.52 33.80 -0.79
C ASP A 484 55.55 34.93 -0.86
N SER A 485 56.72 34.68 -1.46
CA SER A 485 57.80 35.67 -1.53
C SER A 485 58.33 35.80 -2.96
N GLY A 486 58.41 37.03 -3.45
CA GLY A 486 59.10 37.40 -4.68
C GLY A 486 60.45 38.04 -4.39
N GLU A 487 61.04 38.65 -5.43
CA GLU A 487 62.30 39.39 -5.27
C GLU A 487 62.12 40.65 -4.40
N PRO A 488 63.04 40.93 -3.46
CA PRO A 488 63.03 42.19 -2.71
C PRO A 488 63.44 43.37 -3.61
N THR A 489 62.94 44.56 -3.29
CA THR A 489 63.30 45.80 -4.00
C THR A 489 64.77 46.17 -3.82
N ASP A 490 65.41 46.66 -4.90
CA ASP A 490 66.79 47.14 -4.82
C ASP A 490 66.96 48.40 -3.94
N ASP A 491 68.20 48.70 -3.52
CA ASP A 491 68.47 49.91 -2.71
C ASP A 491 68.40 51.22 -3.51
N SER A 492 68.34 51.17 -4.85
CA SER A 492 68.00 52.34 -5.67
C SER A 492 66.51 52.68 -5.63
N GLY A 493 65.68 51.77 -5.10
CA GLY A 493 64.23 51.83 -5.00
C GLY A 493 63.51 51.45 -6.29
N ARG A 494 64.06 50.48 -7.05
CA ARG A 494 63.50 49.94 -8.30
C ARG A 494 63.39 48.41 -8.22
N GLY A 495 62.55 47.85 -9.09
CA GLY A 495 62.43 46.42 -9.24
C GLY A 495 61.35 46.03 -10.25
N THR A 496 61.13 44.73 -10.36
CA THR A 496 60.03 44.11 -11.12
C THR A 496 59.14 43.38 -10.13
N PHE A 497 57.85 43.71 -10.12
CA PHE A 497 56.85 42.86 -9.50
C PHE A 497 56.54 41.73 -10.47
N HIS A 498 56.47 40.50 -9.97
CA HIS A 498 55.91 39.34 -10.66
C HIS A 498 55.13 38.54 -9.63
N ALA A 499 54.00 37.96 -10.02
CA ALA A 499 53.21 37.08 -9.16
C ALA A 499 52.42 36.06 -9.99
N LYS A 500 52.06 34.97 -9.32
CA LYS A 500 51.23 33.87 -9.84
C LYS A 500 50.03 33.65 -8.92
N LEU A 501 48.87 33.36 -9.49
CA LEU A 501 47.71 32.83 -8.75
C LEU A 501 47.75 31.30 -8.68
N PRO A 502 47.00 30.66 -7.77
CA PRO A 502 46.88 29.21 -7.75
C PRO A 502 46.18 28.71 -9.00
N VAL A 503 46.71 27.63 -9.60
CA VAL A 503 46.07 26.95 -10.73
C VAL A 503 45.00 26.00 -10.19
N ALA A 504 43.76 26.19 -10.62
CA ALA A 504 42.61 25.39 -10.21
C ALA A 504 42.35 24.21 -11.16
N ASP A 505 41.83 23.09 -10.64
CA ASP A 505 41.49 21.89 -11.43
C ASP A 505 40.15 21.98 -12.21
N VAL A 506 39.65 23.20 -12.40
CA VAL A 506 38.39 23.55 -13.06
C VAL A 506 38.54 24.91 -13.79
N PRO A 507 37.81 25.14 -14.90
CA PRO A 507 37.89 26.39 -15.65
C PRO A 507 37.19 27.56 -14.93
N SER A 508 37.64 28.78 -15.23
CA SER A 508 37.04 30.02 -14.70
C SER A 508 36.53 30.93 -15.81
N THR A 509 35.24 31.28 -15.79
CA THR A 509 34.58 32.07 -16.85
C THR A 509 35.06 33.53 -16.87
N TYR A 510 35.26 34.14 -15.71
CA TYR A 510 35.94 35.43 -15.54
C TYR A 510 37.04 35.34 -14.49
N VAL A 511 38.14 36.06 -14.71
CA VAL A 511 39.20 36.28 -13.72
C VAL A 511 39.43 37.78 -13.58
N SER A 512 39.52 38.27 -12.35
CA SER A 512 39.93 39.63 -12.02
C SER A 512 40.97 39.58 -10.90
N TRP A 513 42.00 40.43 -11.01
CA TRP A 513 43.09 40.51 -10.06
C TRP A 513 43.48 41.98 -9.82
N GLU A 514 43.38 42.39 -8.56
CA GLU A 514 43.83 43.69 -8.08
C GLU A 514 45.16 43.53 -7.31
N VAL A 515 46.16 44.34 -7.67
CA VAL A 515 47.47 44.36 -7.00
C VAL A 515 47.69 45.71 -6.33
N TYR A 516 47.77 45.71 -4.99
CA TYR A 516 48.11 46.88 -4.18
C TYR A 516 49.63 47.00 -4.06
N SER A 517 50.18 48.10 -4.57
CA SER A 517 51.60 48.44 -4.40
C SER A 517 51.83 49.36 -3.21
N PRO A 518 52.86 49.12 -2.37
CA PRO A 518 53.07 49.87 -1.14
C PRO A 518 53.34 51.37 -1.39
N GLU A 519 53.09 52.20 -0.37
CA GLU A 519 53.10 53.66 -0.51
C GLU A 519 54.40 54.22 -1.12
N GLY A 520 54.25 55.23 -1.99
CA GLY A 520 55.37 55.85 -2.71
C GLY A 520 55.85 55.08 -3.94
N THR A 521 55.35 53.86 -4.18
CA THR A 521 55.55 53.15 -5.46
C THR A 521 54.99 53.97 -6.63
N LYS A 522 55.65 53.86 -7.79
CA LYS A 522 55.20 54.41 -9.07
C LYS A 522 55.39 53.33 -10.13
N VAL A 523 54.29 52.73 -10.58
CA VAL A 523 54.27 51.67 -11.60
C VAL A 523 54.56 52.26 -12.99
N ALA A 524 55.35 51.56 -13.80
CA ALA A 524 55.68 51.99 -15.15
C ALA A 524 54.60 51.56 -16.15
N ARG A 525 53.70 52.49 -16.52
CA ARG A 525 52.52 52.36 -17.41
C ARG A 525 52.65 51.55 -18.72
N ARG A 526 53.85 51.18 -19.14
CA ARG A 526 54.15 50.35 -20.33
C ARG A 526 55.13 49.23 -19.99
N SER A 527 54.87 48.52 -18.89
CA SER A 527 55.67 47.37 -18.45
C SER A 527 54.82 46.22 -17.92
N HIS A 528 53.50 46.27 -18.14
CA HIS A 528 52.57 45.26 -17.65
C HIS A 528 52.61 44.05 -18.60
N GLU A 529 53.01 42.91 -18.08
CA GLU A 529 53.20 41.64 -18.80
C GLU A 529 52.52 40.49 -18.02
N GLY A 530 52.43 39.29 -18.60
CA GLY A 530 51.76 38.12 -18.01
C GLY A 530 50.55 37.61 -18.82
N THR A 531 49.77 36.69 -18.24
CA THR A 531 48.65 35.99 -18.92
C THR A 531 47.28 36.63 -18.71
N LEU A 532 47.17 37.64 -17.83
CA LEU A 532 46.00 38.51 -17.68
C LEU A 532 46.23 39.87 -18.35
N ARG A 533 45.16 40.47 -18.89
CA ARG A 533 45.19 41.80 -19.50
C ARG A 533 45.16 42.89 -18.42
N HIS A 534 46.18 43.74 -18.38
CA HIS A 534 46.12 44.98 -17.60
C HIS A 534 45.02 45.92 -18.13
N VAL A 535 44.18 46.45 -17.24
CA VAL A 535 43.07 47.36 -17.55
C VAL A 535 43.08 48.57 -16.63
N LYS A 536 42.44 49.67 -17.05
CA LYS A 536 42.29 50.88 -16.21
C LYS A 536 41.25 50.66 -15.11
N ASP A 537 40.15 50.00 -15.47
CA ASP A 537 38.98 49.73 -14.63
C ASP A 537 38.55 48.28 -14.94
N LEU A 538 38.07 47.52 -13.94
CA LEU A 538 37.63 46.13 -14.13
C LEU A 538 36.25 46.05 -14.80
N SER A 539 36.07 45.11 -15.74
CA SER A 539 34.79 44.88 -16.42
C SER A 539 33.66 44.45 -15.47
N ASN A 540 34.02 43.84 -14.33
CA ASN A 540 33.11 43.60 -13.21
C ASN A 540 33.84 43.95 -11.90
N PRO A 541 33.55 45.11 -11.27
CA PRO A 541 34.32 45.61 -10.14
C PRO A 541 34.27 44.67 -8.93
N ILE A 542 35.43 44.53 -8.26
CA ILE A 542 35.52 43.90 -6.95
C ILE A 542 34.87 44.86 -5.94
N PRO A 543 33.85 44.43 -5.16
CA PRO A 543 33.22 45.30 -4.17
C PRO A 543 34.23 45.65 -3.08
N THR A 544 34.31 46.93 -2.71
CA THR A 544 35.28 47.46 -1.73
C THR A 544 34.90 47.13 -0.27
N SER A 545 34.47 45.89 -0.03
CA SER A 545 34.38 45.31 1.31
C SER A 545 35.79 45.01 1.82
N GLN A 546 36.09 45.43 3.05
CA GLN A 546 37.27 44.97 3.77
C GLN A 546 37.33 43.43 3.74
N VAL A 547 38.52 42.84 3.56
CA VAL A 547 38.70 41.38 3.66
C VAL A 547 38.57 40.97 5.13
N VAL A 548 37.32 40.72 5.54
CA VAL A 548 36.92 40.40 6.91
C VAL A 548 36.16 39.08 6.86
N VAL A 549 36.86 37.99 7.18
CA VAL A 549 36.25 36.66 7.33
C VAL A 549 35.59 36.57 8.71
N GLN A 550 34.46 37.26 8.86
CA GLN A 550 33.61 37.17 10.05
C GLN A 550 32.73 35.91 9.98
N VAL A 551 33.00 34.97 10.89
CA VAL A 551 32.12 33.83 11.17
C VAL A 551 31.53 34.04 12.57
N PRO A 552 30.19 34.02 12.73
CA PRO A 552 29.58 34.03 14.06
C PRO A 552 30.03 32.82 14.89
N ALA A 553 30.27 33.01 16.19
CA ALA A 553 30.78 31.97 17.07
C ALA A 553 29.83 30.76 17.21
N ASP A 554 28.52 31.00 17.10
CA ASP A 554 27.46 30.02 17.40
C ASP A 554 26.87 29.34 16.15
N ALA A 555 27.69 29.08 15.13
CA ALA A 555 27.29 28.26 13.99
C ALA A 555 27.30 26.76 14.38
N PRO A 556 26.19 26.01 14.26
CA PRO A 556 26.17 24.59 14.61
C PRO A 556 27.10 23.77 13.73
N ALA A 557 27.81 22.81 14.34
CA ALA A 557 28.78 21.96 13.66
C ALA A 557 28.11 21.15 12.53
N MET A 558 28.70 21.17 11.33
CA MET A 558 28.17 20.39 10.21
C MET A 558 28.55 18.92 10.34
N ALA A 559 27.56 18.06 10.57
CA ALA A 559 27.70 16.63 10.33
C ALA A 559 27.74 16.38 8.82
N GLN A 560 28.82 15.75 8.33
CA GLN A 560 28.88 15.23 6.97
C GLN A 560 27.96 13.99 6.83
N PRO A 561 27.40 13.72 5.64
CA PRO A 561 26.75 12.44 5.37
C PRO A 561 27.72 11.26 5.61
N PRO A 562 27.31 10.15 6.27
CA PRO A 562 28.20 9.03 6.59
C PRO A 562 28.88 8.36 5.38
N GLN A 563 28.37 8.56 4.16
CA GLN A 563 29.02 8.09 2.92
C GLN A 563 30.33 8.86 2.65
N GLN A 564 30.33 10.20 2.68
CA GLN A 564 31.54 10.99 2.40
C GLN A 564 32.71 10.67 3.36
N GLN A 565 32.42 10.34 4.62
CA GLN A 565 33.45 9.90 5.58
C GLN A 565 33.98 8.50 5.28
N ARG A 566 33.16 7.60 4.72
CA ARG A 566 33.59 6.26 4.29
C ARG A 566 34.39 6.32 2.99
N ASP A 567 33.95 7.13 2.03
CA ASP A 567 34.63 7.28 0.74
C ASP A 567 36.03 7.87 0.94
N PHE A 568 36.18 8.89 1.79
CA PHE A 568 37.47 9.47 2.14
C PHE A 568 38.42 8.48 2.85
N ALA A 569 37.89 7.57 3.68
CA ALA A 569 38.70 6.52 4.31
C ALA A 569 39.12 5.43 3.30
N ASN A 570 38.22 5.06 2.38
CA ASN A 570 38.48 4.06 1.33
C ASN A 570 39.49 4.54 0.28
N GLU A 571 39.43 5.80 -0.15
CA GLU A 571 40.27 6.34 -1.23
C GLU A 571 41.72 6.64 -0.76
N PHE A 572 41.91 6.98 0.53
CA PHE A 572 43.20 7.44 1.05
C PHE A 572 43.84 6.56 2.14
N GLY A 573 43.21 5.44 2.52
CA GLY A 573 43.79 4.44 3.42
C GLY A 573 44.01 4.90 4.88
N ALA A 574 43.50 6.07 5.25
CA ALA A 574 43.58 6.60 6.61
C ALA A 574 42.42 6.03 7.46
N SER A 575 42.75 5.47 8.63
CA SER A 575 41.73 5.06 9.60
C SER A 575 40.96 6.28 10.13
N PRO A 576 39.61 6.21 10.25
CA PRO A 576 38.85 7.25 10.93
C PRO A 576 39.35 7.46 12.38
N PRO A 577 39.39 8.70 12.90
CA PRO A 577 39.74 8.94 14.30
C PRO A 577 38.82 8.16 15.24
N THR A 578 39.39 7.35 16.14
CA THR A 578 38.64 6.52 17.09
C THR A 578 38.13 7.33 18.29
N GLY A 579 37.15 8.19 18.03
CA GLY A 579 36.44 8.98 19.02
C GLY A 579 35.29 9.76 18.38
N GLY A 580 34.34 10.25 19.18
CA GLY A 580 33.15 10.98 18.72
C GLY A 580 33.41 12.40 18.17
N ALA A 581 34.60 12.65 17.61
CA ALA A 581 34.91 13.88 16.92
C ALA A 581 34.50 13.75 15.43
N ALA A 582 33.71 14.70 14.93
CA ALA A 582 33.71 15.00 13.51
C ALA A 582 35.16 15.33 13.06
N MET A 583 35.46 15.25 11.75
CA MET A 583 36.69 15.88 11.23
C MET A 583 36.74 17.31 11.76
N GLY A 584 37.84 17.64 12.43
CA GLY A 584 37.81 18.55 13.57
C GLY A 584 37.31 19.95 13.28
N GLN A 585 37.07 20.71 14.36
CA GLN A 585 37.12 22.16 14.27
C GLN A 585 38.46 22.54 13.63
N GLY A 586 38.45 22.92 12.34
CA GLY A 586 39.59 23.55 11.71
C GLY A 586 39.97 24.77 12.55
N ALA A 587 41.26 24.91 12.86
CA ALA A 587 41.75 25.94 13.77
C ALA A 587 41.14 27.30 13.42
N THR A 588 40.65 28.02 14.45
CA THR A 588 39.81 29.21 14.30
C THR A 588 40.35 30.12 13.20
N PRO A 589 39.60 30.37 12.11
CA PRO A 589 40.17 30.92 10.88
C PRO A 589 40.83 32.25 11.17
N VAL A 590 42.13 32.34 10.91
CA VAL A 590 42.93 33.53 11.18
C VAL A 590 42.31 34.70 10.42
N GLN A 591 41.86 35.73 11.15
CA GLN A 591 41.27 36.92 10.53
C GLN A 591 42.38 37.78 9.93
N VAL A 592 42.78 37.44 8.72
CA VAL A 592 43.76 38.18 7.91
C VAL A 592 43.09 39.40 7.30
N SER A 593 42.94 40.46 8.10
CA SER A 593 42.59 41.79 7.58
C SER A 593 43.73 42.33 6.73
N LEU A 594 43.53 42.48 5.41
CA LEU A 594 44.52 43.12 4.54
C LEU A 594 44.59 44.63 4.85
N PRO A 595 45.74 45.20 5.25
CA PRO A 595 45.93 46.65 5.27
C PRO A 595 46.06 47.16 3.84
N LEU A 596 44.92 47.51 3.22
CA LEU A 596 44.84 48.01 1.84
C LEU A 596 45.33 49.46 1.76
N SER A 597 46.66 49.64 1.73
CA SER A 597 47.35 50.93 1.59
C SER A 597 48.18 50.99 0.30
N GLY A 598 47.99 52.04 -0.51
CA GLY A 598 48.82 52.33 -1.69
C GLY A 598 48.03 52.44 -3.01
N GLU A 599 48.72 52.25 -4.13
CA GLU A 599 48.15 52.38 -5.49
C GLU A 599 47.73 50.99 -6.04
N SER A 600 46.48 50.87 -6.47
CA SER A 600 45.89 49.66 -7.06
C SER A 600 46.19 49.54 -8.56
N THR A 601 46.61 48.36 -9.02
CA THR A 601 46.76 48.02 -10.45
C THR A 601 45.83 46.87 -10.81
N TYR A 602 45.05 47.00 -11.89
CA TYR A 602 43.98 46.05 -12.25
C TYR A 602 44.34 45.18 -13.45
N TYR A 603 44.01 43.90 -13.34
CA TYR A 603 44.17 42.88 -14.38
C TYR A 603 42.92 42.02 -14.49
N GLU A 604 42.58 41.57 -15.69
CA GLU A 604 41.46 40.67 -15.91
C GLU A 604 41.67 39.70 -17.09
N LYS A 605 40.85 38.65 -17.12
CA LYS A 605 40.77 37.69 -18.22
C LYS A 605 39.35 37.17 -18.39
N LEU A 606 38.89 37.09 -19.63
CA LEU A 606 37.72 36.30 -20.02
C LEU A 606 38.21 34.88 -20.36
N LEU A 607 37.64 33.89 -19.67
CA LEU A 607 37.97 32.46 -19.73
C LEU A 607 39.43 32.09 -19.38
N ALA A 608 39.60 31.26 -18.35
CA ALA A 608 40.87 30.64 -17.97
C ALA A 608 40.71 29.11 -17.90
N PHE A 609 41.60 28.36 -18.55
CA PHE A 609 41.41 26.94 -18.86
C PHE A 609 41.91 25.96 -17.77
N GLY A 610 41.72 26.29 -16.49
CA GLY A 610 41.99 25.40 -15.35
C GLY A 610 43.44 24.89 -15.32
N GLU A 611 43.63 23.58 -15.18
CA GLU A 611 44.95 22.92 -15.10
C GLU A 611 45.91 23.25 -16.26
N LYS A 612 45.39 23.73 -17.39
CA LYS A 612 46.17 24.03 -18.60
C LYS A 612 46.76 25.44 -18.62
N GLU A 613 46.51 26.28 -17.62
CA GLU A 613 46.83 27.71 -17.69
C GLU A 613 47.30 28.32 -16.36
N GLN A 614 48.56 28.78 -16.35
CA GLN A 614 49.07 29.61 -15.26
C GLN A 614 48.57 31.05 -15.40
N LEU A 615 47.85 31.50 -14.37
CA LEU A 615 47.45 32.90 -14.21
C LEU A 615 48.58 33.68 -13.54
N GLU A 616 49.16 34.65 -14.25
CA GLU A 616 50.32 35.44 -13.79
C GLU A 616 50.31 36.87 -14.31
N VAL A 617 50.96 37.77 -13.57
CA VAL A 617 51.18 39.18 -13.94
C VAL A 617 52.59 39.63 -13.56
N SER A 618 53.10 40.64 -14.25
CA SER A 618 54.30 41.38 -13.87
C SER A 618 54.21 42.86 -14.25
N PHE A 619 55.02 43.69 -13.59
CA PHE A 619 55.24 45.11 -13.93
C PHE A 619 56.53 45.66 -13.32
N ARG A 620 57.15 46.66 -13.97
CA ARG A 620 58.30 47.38 -13.40
C ARG A 620 57.86 48.57 -12.56
N TYR A 621 58.54 48.79 -11.44
CA TYR A 621 58.21 49.84 -10.48
C TYR A 621 59.44 50.65 -10.03
N ARG A 622 59.18 51.82 -9.43
CA ARG A 622 60.18 52.67 -8.79
C ARG A 622 59.59 53.45 -7.61
N GLY A 623 60.43 53.92 -6.68
CA GLY A 623 60.06 54.84 -5.60
C GLY A 623 60.30 54.28 -4.19
N LEU A 624 60.33 52.95 -4.04
CA LEU A 624 60.51 52.22 -2.78
C LEU A 624 61.98 52.20 -2.31
N ARG A 625 62.56 53.38 -2.08
CA ARG A 625 63.88 53.49 -1.45
C ARG A 625 63.79 53.19 0.05
N LYS A 626 64.90 52.69 0.60
CA LYS A 626 65.09 52.65 2.05
C LYS A 626 65.07 54.08 2.60
N LYS A 627 64.36 54.30 3.71
CA LYS A 627 64.52 55.50 4.55
C LYS A 627 65.71 55.31 5.48
#